data_AF-A0A0B1T7J7-F1
#
_entry.id   AF-A0A0B1T7J7-F1
#
_cell.length_a   1.000
_cell.length_b   1.000
_cell.length_c   1.000
_cell.angle_alpha   90.00
_cell.angle_beta   90.00
_cell.angle_gamma   90.00
#
_symmetry.space_group_name_H-M   'P 1'
#
loop_
_entity.id
_entity.type
_entity.pdbx_description
1 polymer ?
#
loop_
_entity_poly.entity_id
_entity_poly.type
_entity_poly.pdbx_seq_one_letter_code
_entity_poly.pdbx_strand_id
1 'polypeptide(L)'
;PLTSLTVEKFELRRLFRFDFSLQQQSTQQWDFPNGWPPLNHMMIEGLRKSNDPRMQQKSFILAEKWILANYHVFQTDNAMWEKYDVVSTKPQTGGGGEYNVQ
;
A
#
# COMPACT_ATOMS: atom_id res chain seq x y z
N PRO A 1 -27.04 -11.11 -7.18
CA PRO A 1 -26.77 -10.52 -5.84
C PRO A 1 -25.73 -9.38 -5.94
N LEU A 2 -26.20 -8.13 -5.88
CA LEU A 2 -25.42 -6.88 -5.98
C LEU A 2 -24.60 -6.55 -4.71
N THR A 3 -24.52 -7.50 -3.77
CA THR A 3 -23.91 -7.31 -2.45
C THR A 3 -22.42 -7.67 -2.41
N SER A 4 -21.92 -8.56 -3.27
CA SER A 4 -20.51 -8.97 -3.27
C SER A 4 -19.58 -7.90 -3.90
N LEU A 5 -19.93 -7.36 -5.07
CA LEU A 5 -19.15 -6.32 -5.77
C LEU A 5 -19.07 -4.98 -5.03
N THR A 6 -20.11 -4.66 -4.23
CA THR A 6 -20.17 -3.41 -3.47
C THR A 6 -19.30 -3.47 -2.21
N VAL A 7 -19.21 -4.64 -1.58
CA VAL A 7 -18.34 -4.88 -0.41
C VAL A 7 -16.86 -4.86 -0.82
N GLU A 8 -16.51 -5.46 -1.95
CA GLU A 8 -15.14 -5.44 -2.50
C GLU A 8 -14.70 -4.01 -2.86
N LYS A 9 -15.60 -3.22 -3.49
CA LYS A 9 -15.39 -1.79 -3.73
C LYS A 9 -15.31 -0.95 -2.45
N PHE A 10 -15.87 -1.40 -1.34
CA PHE A 10 -15.85 -0.68 -0.07
C PHE A 10 -14.58 -1.00 0.75
N GLU A 11 -14.09 -2.24 0.70
CA GLU A 11 -12.83 -2.65 1.33
C GLU A 11 -11.58 -2.06 0.66
N LEU A 12 -11.70 -1.67 -0.61
CA LEU A 12 -10.68 -0.93 -1.36
C LEU A 12 -10.71 0.60 -1.11
N ARG A 13 -11.75 1.15 -0.46
CA ARG A 13 -11.89 2.63 -0.25
C ARG A 13 -10.91 3.22 0.75
N ARG A 14 -10.15 2.40 1.45
CA ARG A 14 -8.97 2.83 2.19
C ARG A 14 -7.85 1.89 1.82
N LEU A 15 -7.24 2.15 0.67
CA LEU A 15 -5.86 1.75 0.44
C LEU A 15 -5.07 2.18 1.69
N PHE A 16 -4.37 1.20 2.23
CA PHE A 16 -3.32 1.31 3.23
C PHE A 16 -3.06 2.71 3.83
N ARG A 17 -3.68 3.04 4.97
CA ARG A 17 -3.15 4.12 5.82
C ARG A 17 -2.09 3.56 6.75
N PHE A 18 -0.93 3.22 6.21
CA PHE A 18 0.28 3.09 7.00
C PHE A 18 1.24 4.17 6.57
N ASP A 19 1.28 5.20 7.41
CA ASP A 19 2.09 6.37 7.19
C ASP A 19 3.49 6.04 7.71
N PHE A 20 4.44 5.81 6.80
CA PHE A 20 5.85 5.56 7.17
C PHE A 20 6.53 6.82 7.74
N SER A 21 5.88 7.98 7.58
CA SER A 21 6.24 9.25 8.19
C SER A 21 4.98 9.94 8.69
N LEU A 22 5.09 10.62 9.83
CA LEU A 22 4.03 11.48 10.36
C LEU A 22 4.00 12.86 9.68
N GLN A 23 5.01 13.19 8.88
CA GLN A 23 5.09 14.46 8.18
C GLN A 23 4.06 14.49 7.06
N GLN A 24 3.01 15.28 7.25
CA GLN A 24 2.03 15.54 6.20
C GLN A 24 2.47 16.73 5.34
N GLN A 25 2.08 16.71 4.06
CA GLN A 25 2.34 17.79 3.07
C GLN A 25 3.81 17.98 2.66
N SER A 26 4.67 17.01 2.96
CA SER A 26 6.03 16.98 2.41
C SER A 26 6.01 16.62 0.93
N THR A 27 6.97 17.15 0.17
CA THR A 27 7.24 16.72 -1.20
C THR A 27 8.36 15.69 -1.28
N GLN A 28 8.87 15.20 -0.14
CA GLN A 28 9.97 14.24 -0.07
C GLN A 28 9.53 12.80 -0.37
N GLN A 29 10.47 11.97 -0.84
CA GLN A 29 10.16 10.60 -1.32
C GLN A 29 9.78 9.63 -0.20
N TRP A 30 10.30 9.86 1.00
CA TRP A 30 10.17 8.98 2.16
C TRP A 30 8.99 9.35 3.06
N ASP A 31 8.26 10.40 2.70
CA ASP A 31 7.12 10.87 3.47
C ASP A 31 5.79 10.36 2.90
N PHE A 32 4.77 10.48 3.73
CA PHE A 32 3.39 10.28 3.30
C PHE A 32 3.08 11.16 2.08
N PRO A 33 2.47 10.63 1.00
CA PRO A 33 1.70 9.36 0.93
C PRO A 33 2.46 8.17 0.30
N ASN A 34 3.79 8.18 0.24
CA ASN A 34 4.53 7.12 -0.44
C ASN A 34 4.69 5.86 0.41
N GLY A 35 4.34 4.71 -0.17
CA GLY A 35 4.62 3.38 0.34
C GLY A 35 5.77 2.72 -0.41
N TRP A 36 6.72 2.19 0.33
CA TRP A 36 7.93 1.55 -0.20
C TRP A 36 7.89 0.03 -0.01
N PRO A 37 8.23 -0.79 -1.03
CA PRO A 37 8.18 -2.24 -0.93
C PRO A 37 8.98 -2.82 0.26
N PRO A 38 10.23 -2.38 0.52
CA PRO A 38 11.00 -2.92 1.65
C PRO A 38 10.36 -2.62 3.01
N LEU A 39 9.81 -1.41 3.19
CA LEU A 39 9.18 -1.00 4.45
C LEU A 39 7.87 -1.76 4.70
N ASN A 40 7.05 -1.93 3.66
CA ASN A 40 5.85 -2.74 3.73
C ASN A 40 6.17 -4.19 4.10
N HIS A 41 7.18 -4.79 3.45
CA HIS A 41 7.61 -6.15 3.75
C HIS A 41 8.07 -6.33 5.19
N MET A 42 8.95 -5.45 5.70
CA MET A 42 9.43 -5.53 7.08
C MET A 42 8.29 -5.46 8.10
N MET A 43 7.32 -4.55 7.88
CA MET A 43 6.18 -4.39 8.76
C MET A 43 5.23 -5.60 8.72
N ILE A 44 4.89 -6.09 7.51
CA ILE A 44 4.05 -7.28 7.33
C ILE A 44 4.70 -8.49 8.02
N GLU A 45 5.99 -8.71 7.81
CA GLU A 45 6.72 -9.82 8.45
C GLU A 45 6.79 -9.67 9.97
N GLY A 46 6.98 -8.44 10.47
CA GLY A 46 6.96 -8.16 11.91
C GLY A 46 5.62 -8.52 12.55
N LEU A 47 4.51 -8.11 11.93
CA LEU A 47 3.16 -8.44 12.39
C LEU A 47 2.88 -9.95 12.28
N ARG A 48 3.29 -10.59 11.18
CA ARG A 48 3.12 -12.04 10.95
C ARG A 48 3.87 -12.89 11.98
N LYS A 49 5.05 -12.45 12.41
CA LYS A 49 5.89 -13.16 13.40
C LYS A 49 5.53 -12.83 14.85
N SER A 50 4.58 -11.93 15.07
CA SER A 50 4.11 -11.63 16.43
C SER A 50 3.34 -12.81 17.04
N ASN A 51 3.23 -12.82 18.37
CA ASN A 51 2.42 -13.80 19.11
C ASN A 51 0.95 -13.36 19.29
N ASP A 52 0.51 -12.27 18.63
CA ASP A 52 -0.88 -11.80 18.69
C ASP A 52 -1.63 -12.26 17.42
N PRO A 53 -2.63 -13.15 17.53
CA PRO A 53 -3.41 -13.63 16.38
C PRO A 53 -4.09 -12.50 15.60
N ARG A 54 -4.45 -11.39 16.25
CA ARG A 54 -5.04 -10.22 15.58
C ARG A 54 -4.02 -9.51 14.70
N MET A 55 -2.76 -9.47 15.13
CA MET A 55 -1.68 -8.87 14.34
C MET A 55 -1.30 -9.78 13.16
N GLN A 56 -1.32 -11.09 13.35
CA GLN A 56 -1.15 -12.05 12.26
C GLN A 56 -2.28 -11.95 11.22
N GLN A 57 -3.54 -11.77 11.65
CA GLN A 57 -4.64 -11.53 10.73
C GLN A 57 -4.47 -10.19 9.98
N LYS A 58 -4.06 -9.14 10.69
CA LYS A 58 -3.75 -7.85 10.06
C LYS A 58 -2.62 -7.97 9.05
N SER A 59 -1.56 -8.74 9.33
CA SER A 59 -0.45 -8.90 8.38
C SER A 59 -0.91 -9.54 7.08
N PHE A 60 -1.80 -10.53 7.13
CA PHE A 60 -2.38 -11.14 5.94
C PHE A 60 -3.19 -10.13 5.12
N ILE A 61 -4.08 -9.38 5.76
CA ILE A 61 -4.91 -8.35 5.09
C ILE A 61 -4.02 -7.29 4.43
N LEU A 62 -2.93 -6.90 5.10
CA LEU A 62 -1.97 -5.94 4.55
C LEU A 62 -1.24 -6.56 3.34
N ALA A 63 -0.68 -7.76 3.48
CA ALA A 63 0.00 -8.43 2.37
C ALA A 63 -0.88 -8.54 1.12
N GLU A 64 -2.14 -8.96 1.28
CA GLU A 64 -3.12 -9.07 0.20
C GLU A 64 -3.35 -7.70 -0.46
N LYS A 65 -3.67 -6.66 0.32
CA LYS A 65 -3.91 -5.31 -0.20
C LYS A 65 -2.69 -4.76 -0.94
N TRP A 66 -1.46 -5.04 -0.48
CA TRP A 66 -0.23 -4.51 -1.08
C TRP A 66 0.01 -5.18 -2.43
N ILE A 67 -0.08 -6.52 -2.46
CA ILE A 67 0.11 -7.31 -3.68
C ILE A 67 -0.95 -6.94 -4.72
N LEU A 68 -2.22 -6.85 -4.36
CA LEU A 68 -3.30 -6.51 -5.30
C LEU A 68 -3.16 -5.10 -5.87
N ALA A 69 -2.75 -4.13 -5.05
CA ALA A 69 -2.51 -2.75 -5.51
C ALA A 69 -1.34 -2.68 -6.50
N ASN A 70 -0.21 -3.32 -6.16
CA ASN A 70 0.97 -3.38 -7.02
C ASN A 70 0.66 -4.12 -8.33
N TYR A 71 -0.07 -5.23 -8.25
CA TYR A 71 -0.49 -6.01 -9.42
C TYR A 71 -1.41 -5.19 -10.33
N HIS A 72 -2.32 -4.38 -9.78
CA HIS A 72 -3.17 -3.50 -10.59
C HIS A 72 -2.36 -2.48 -11.41
N VAL A 73 -1.35 -1.86 -10.79
CA VAL A 73 -0.45 -0.94 -11.48
C VAL A 73 0.38 -1.69 -12.53
N PHE A 74 0.91 -2.87 -12.19
CA PHE A 74 1.64 -3.71 -13.13
C PHE A 74 0.81 -4.09 -14.36
N GLN A 75 -0.47 -4.44 -14.20
CA GLN A 75 -1.35 -4.77 -15.33
C GLN A 75 -1.57 -3.58 -16.27
N THR A 76 -1.45 -2.36 -15.76
CA THR A 76 -1.66 -1.12 -16.54
C THR A 76 -0.36 -0.67 -17.20
N ASP A 77 0.75 -0.69 -16.47
CA ASP A 77 2.02 -0.12 -16.92
C ASP A 77 2.98 -1.17 -17.53
N ASN A 78 2.69 -2.46 -17.31
CA ASN A 78 3.57 -3.59 -17.60
C ASN A 78 4.95 -3.46 -16.94
N ALA A 79 5.01 -2.79 -15.79
CA ALA A 79 6.20 -2.50 -15.00
C ALA A 79 5.89 -2.49 -13.50
N MET A 80 6.92 -2.74 -12.70
CA MET A 80 6.88 -2.58 -11.23
C MET A 80 7.70 -1.34 -10.87
N TRP A 81 7.22 -0.60 -9.88
CA TRP A 81 7.80 0.70 -9.50
C TRP A 81 8.43 0.68 -8.12
N GLU A 82 9.36 1.61 -7.92
CA GLU A 82 10.09 1.85 -6.66
C GLU A 82 9.17 2.16 -5.47
N LYS A 83 8.08 2.91 -5.70
CA LYS A 83 7.16 3.40 -4.67
C LYS A 83 5.74 3.55 -5.20
N TYR A 84 4.75 3.45 -4.31
CA TYR A 84 3.31 3.50 -4.62
C TYR A 84 2.59 4.51 -3.74
N ASP A 85 1.55 5.16 -4.26
CA ASP A 85 0.65 5.99 -3.45
C ASP A 85 -0.27 5.08 -2.63
N VAL A 86 -0.16 5.15 -1.30
CA VAL A 86 -0.94 4.29 -0.40
C VAL A 86 -2.30 4.86 0.00
N VAL A 87 -2.63 6.08 -0.43
CA VAL A 87 -3.82 6.83 0.03
C VAL A 87 -4.88 6.90 -1.04
N SER A 88 -4.46 6.98 -2.30
CA SER A 88 -5.35 7.10 -3.44
C SER A 88 -6.34 5.95 -3.52
N THR A 89 -7.57 6.25 -3.93
CA THR A 89 -8.62 5.22 -4.08
C THR A 89 -8.39 4.29 -5.27
N LYS A 90 -7.52 4.70 -6.20
CA LYS A 90 -7.02 3.89 -7.31
C LYS A 90 -5.54 3.62 -7.08
N PRO A 91 -5.08 2.36 -7.16
CA PRO A 91 -3.66 2.06 -7.09
C PRO A 91 -2.90 2.81 -8.19
N GLN A 92 -1.82 3.49 -7.79
CA GLN A 92 -0.95 4.25 -8.70
C GLN A 92 0.47 4.33 -8.10
N THR A 93 1.42 4.76 -8.93
CA THR A 93 2.79 5.02 -8.49
C THR A 93 2.86 6.16 -7.47
N GLY A 94 3.85 6.11 -6.59
CA GLY A 94 4.18 7.21 -5.70
C GLY A 94 4.91 8.33 -6.45
N GLY A 95 5.20 9.43 -5.75
CA GLY A 95 5.79 10.63 -6.35
C GLY A 95 6.73 11.39 -5.40
N GLY A 96 7.02 12.63 -5.76
CA GLY A 96 7.87 13.52 -4.95
C GLY A 96 9.36 13.18 -4.97
N GLY A 97 10.14 14.08 -4.38
CA GLY A 97 11.60 14.07 -4.30
C GLY A 97 12.32 14.69 -5.48
N GLU A 98 13.61 14.37 -5.55
CA GLU A 98 14.54 14.92 -6.53
C GLU A 98 14.44 14.26 -7.91
N TYR A 99 13.86 13.06 -7.98
CA TYR A 99 13.79 12.26 -9.20
C TYR A 99 12.38 11.73 -9.46
N ASN A 100 12.09 11.46 -10.74
CA ASN A 100 10.91 10.72 -11.14
C ASN A 100 10.97 9.30 -10.57
N VAL A 101 9.80 8.71 -10.31
CA VAL A 101 9.69 7.32 -9.90
C VAL A 101 10.37 6.40 -10.93
N GLN A 102 11.12 5.42 -10.42
CA GLN A 102 11.87 4.44 -11.20
C GLN A 102 11.17 3.08 -11.22
#